data_AF-A0A430Q915-F1
#
_entry.id   AF-A0A430Q915-F1
#
_cell.length_a   1.000
_cell.length_b   1.000
_cell.length_c   1.000
_cell.angle_alpha   90.00
_cell.angle_beta   90.00
_cell.angle_gamma   90.00
#
_symmetry.space_group_name_H-M   'P 1'
#
loop_
_entity.id
_entity.type
_entity.pdbx_description
1 polymer ?
#
loop_
_entity_poly.entity_id
_entity_poly.type
_entity_poly.pdbx_seq_one_letter_code
_entity_poly.pdbx_strand_id
1 'polypeptide(L)'
;MYIATYLEPINQLNATTAFLDVIVSLSIAAISSSGVSYIRPKILSKDNGHIILKGARHPCLEMQDRVSVIPNDVHLERGKQIFLIITGPNMGGKSTFIHSVAVIVAMAQIGSFVPCSYAEIMPVDAIMARVGAADYQCRGVSTFLAEMLETSAVLRSVTPNSLVIIDELGRGTSTYDGFGLAWAVASFLASPEVGCFGLFATHFHELTSLANYMPKRVANLRVLCNVSNTKGIVEDEESETKVTMLYKVEPGVCSRSYGLDVARLAGLPMEVIKQAEHQASKDEELESIWLKLDKKCSTIYEDELDFVHDSPAVSIANELCPRLIAMLDHVIKEVELNKNLSINMISSTVAHLTRELLLEKPNNLPSDYLLNLVKNKLENNKKI
;
A
#
# COMPACT_ATOMS: atom_id res chain seq x y z
N MET A 1 22.29 48.40 -39.88
CA MET A 1 22.37 49.00 -38.53
C MET A 1 21.01 49.36 -37.93
N TYR A 2 20.00 49.77 -38.72
CA TYR A 2 18.67 50.18 -38.21
C TYR A 2 17.68 49.07 -37.85
N ILE A 3 17.94 47.80 -38.19
CA ILE A 3 17.04 46.68 -37.83
C ILE A 3 17.20 46.32 -36.34
N ALA A 4 18.41 46.47 -35.80
CA ALA A 4 18.71 46.16 -34.40
C ALA A 4 17.99 47.08 -33.40
N THR A 5 17.56 48.28 -33.80
CA THR A 5 16.81 49.20 -32.94
C THR A 5 15.37 48.73 -32.68
N TYR A 6 14.86 47.75 -33.44
CA TYR A 6 13.54 47.14 -33.24
C TYR A 6 13.58 45.86 -32.40
N LEU A 7 14.75 45.45 -31.91
CA LEU A 7 14.90 44.21 -31.14
C LEU A 7 13.96 44.16 -29.92
N GLU A 8 13.83 45.27 -29.20
CA GLU A 8 13.00 45.36 -28.00
C GLU A 8 11.50 45.21 -28.33
N PRO A 9 10.89 45.97 -29.27
CA PRO A 9 9.52 45.72 -29.72
C PRO A 9 9.28 44.29 -30.24
N ILE A 10 10.24 43.70 -30.96
CA ILE A 10 10.11 42.33 -31.49
C ILE A 10 10.10 41.30 -30.35
N ASN A 11 10.94 41.48 -29.33
CA ASN A 11 10.94 40.61 -28.15
C ASN A 11 9.62 40.70 -27.37
N GLN A 12 9.07 41.90 -27.22
CA GLN A 12 7.76 42.10 -26.59
C GLN A 12 6.62 41.47 -27.39
N LEU A 13 6.66 41.58 -28.72
CA LEU A 13 5.71 40.91 -29.60
C LEU A 13 5.81 39.39 -29.43
N ASN A 14 7.02 38.83 -29.45
CA ASN A 14 7.26 37.39 -29.26
C ASN A 14 6.70 36.87 -27.92
N ALA A 15 6.97 37.58 -26.81
CA ALA A 15 6.43 37.22 -25.50
C ALA A 15 4.89 37.25 -25.47
N THR A 16 4.29 38.25 -26.11
CA THR A 16 2.82 38.40 -26.17
C THR A 16 2.19 37.32 -27.04
N THR A 17 2.77 37.01 -28.21
CA THR A 17 2.29 35.95 -29.09
C THR A 17 2.46 34.57 -28.46
N ALA A 18 3.57 34.33 -27.75
CA ALA A 18 3.79 33.08 -27.02
C ALA A 18 2.75 32.89 -25.90
N PHE A 19 2.44 33.95 -25.15
CA PHE A 19 1.40 33.89 -24.12
C PHE A 19 0.01 33.59 -24.71
N LEU A 20 -0.33 34.22 -25.83
CA LEU A 20 -1.58 33.95 -26.54
C LEU A 20 -1.65 32.50 -27.04
N ASP A 21 -0.56 32.00 -27.64
CA ASP A 21 -0.46 30.62 -28.14
C ASP A 21 -0.67 29.59 -27.00
N VAL A 22 -0.05 29.82 -25.83
CA VAL A 22 -0.26 28.97 -24.65
C VAL A 22 -1.73 28.96 -24.21
N ILE A 23 -2.38 30.12 -24.09
CA ILE A 23 -3.79 30.19 -23.67
C ILE A 23 -4.71 29.49 -24.68
N VAL A 24 -4.47 29.69 -25.98
CA VAL A 24 -5.24 29.04 -27.04
C VAL A 24 -5.03 27.53 -27.00
N SER A 25 -3.79 27.07 -26.84
CA SER A 25 -3.45 25.64 -26.73
C SER A 25 -4.15 24.97 -25.54
N LEU A 26 -4.13 25.60 -24.36
CA LEU A 26 -4.87 25.11 -23.18
C LEU A 26 -6.38 25.05 -23.42
N SER A 27 -6.93 26.03 -24.14
CA SER A 27 -8.35 26.07 -24.49
C SER A 27 -8.72 24.94 -25.46
N ILE A 28 -7.88 24.68 -26.47
CA ILE A 28 -8.05 23.58 -27.42
C ILE A 28 -7.97 22.22 -26.71
N ALA A 29 -7.01 22.05 -25.80
CA ALA A 29 -6.88 20.82 -25.01
C ALA A 29 -8.13 20.56 -24.14
N ALA A 30 -8.72 21.60 -23.58
CA ALA A 30 -9.91 21.51 -22.72
C ALA A 30 -11.17 21.05 -23.48
N ILE A 31 -11.29 21.37 -24.78
CA ILE A 31 -12.46 21.02 -25.61
C ILE A 31 -12.26 19.75 -26.43
N SER A 32 -11.00 19.33 -26.67
CA SER A 32 -10.67 18.14 -27.45
C SER A 32 -10.96 16.81 -26.73
N SER A 33 -11.43 16.87 -25.48
CA SER A 33 -11.76 15.70 -24.66
C SER A 33 -12.84 14.81 -25.28
N SER A 34 -12.63 13.49 -25.29
CA SER A 34 -13.58 12.49 -25.77
C SER A 34 -14.79 12.36 -24.83
N GLY A 35 -15.80 13.21 -25.02
CA GLY A 35 -17.13 13.07 -24.42
C GLY A 35 -17.55 14.18 -23.45
N VAL A 36 -16.70 14.59 -22.51
CA VAL A 36 -17.02 15.65 -21.53
C VAL A 36 -15.89 16.67 -21.43
N SER A 37 -16.19 17.92 -21.76
CA SER A 37 -15.26 19.05 -21.69
C SER A 37 -14.68 19.23 -20.29
N TYR A 38 -13.44 19.71 -20.24
CA TYR A 38 -12.80 20.03 -18.97
C TYR A 38 -13.47 21.23 -18.31
N ILE A 39 -13.42 21.27 -16.98
CA ILE A 39 -14.04 22.35 -16.18
C ILE A 39 -12.97 23.27 -15.61
N ARG A 40 -13.36 24.53 -15.35
CA ARG A 40 -12.50 25.48 -14.66
C ARG A 40 -12.39 25.09 -13.18
N PRO A 41 -11.20 24.75 -12.66
CA PRO A 41 -11.07 24.43 -11.24
C PRO A 41 -11.23 25.70 -10.40
N LYS A 42 -11.81 25.56 -9.21
CA LYS A 42 -11.85 26.63 -8.21
C LYS A 42 -10.57 26.55 -7.37
N ILE A 43 -9.66 27.48 -7.63
CA ILE A 43 -8.43 27.61 -6.84
C ILE A 43 -8.76 28.29 -5.52
N LEU A 44 -8.40 27.64 -4.42
CA LEU A 44 -8.65 28.09 -3.06
C LEU A 44 -7.47 28.92 -2.52
N SER A 45 -7.69 29.68 -1.44
CA SER A 45 -6.57 30.26 -0.68
C SER A 45 -5.80 29.14 0.03
N LYS A 46 -4.53 29.42 0.38
CA LYS A 46 -3.68 28.47 1.11
C LYS A 46 -4.19 28.14 2.52
N ASP A 47 -5.07 28.98 3.06
CA ASP A 47 -5.70 28.77 4.37
C ASP A 47 -6.82 27.73 4.32
N ASN A 48 -7.35 27.43 3.12
CA ASN A 48 -8.34 26.37 2.94
C ASN A 48 -7.64 25.01 2.90
N GLY A 49 -8.15 24.02 3.63
CA GLY A 49 -7.44 22.78 3.85
C GLY A 49 -7.88 21.60 2.98
N HIS A 50 -8.29 21.78 1.72
CA HIS A 50 -8.84 20.66 0.94
C HIS A 50 -8.56 20.63 -0.57
N ILE A 51 -8.58 19.41 -1.10
CA ILE A 51 -8.57 19.07 -2.52
C ILE A 51 -9.76 18.15 -2.77
N ILE A 52 -10.75 18.63 -3.51
CA ILE A 52 -11.95 17.88 -3.87
C ILE A 52 -12.03 17.80 -5.39
N LEU A 53 -11.96 16.59 -5.92
CA LEU A 53 -12.13 16.30 -7.35
C LEU A 53 -13.31 15.34 -7.49
N LYS A 54 -14.33 15.73 -8.26
CA LYS A 54 -15.42 14.82 -8.63
C LYS A 54 -15.28 14.42 -10.08
N GLY A 55 -15.48 13.13 -10.34
CA GLY A 55 -15.36 12.52 -11.64
C GLY A 55 -14.02 12.77 -12.33
N ALA A 56 -12.92 12.69 -11.57
CA ALA A 56 -11.57 12.85 -12.07
C ALA A 56 -11.20 11.76 -13.08
N ARG A 57 -10.61 12.16 -14.20
CA ARG A 57 -10.15 11.29 -15.28
C ARG A 57 -8.69 11.58 -15.62
N HIS A 58 -7.96 10.56 -16.06
CA HIS A 58 -6.57 10.74 -16.47
C HIS A 58 -6.49 11.41 -17.85
N PRO A 59 -5.94 12.63 -17.99
CA PRO A 59 -6.01 13.39 -19.24
C PRO A 59 -5.36 12.67 -20.42
N CYS A 60 -4.20 12.03 -20.22
CA CYS A 60 -3.52 11.31 -21.30
C CYS A 60 -4.20 10.00 -21.71
N LEU A 61 -4.91 9.32 -20.79
CA LEU A 61 -5.58 8.06 -21.12
C LEU A 61 -6.93 8.30 -21.79
N GLU A 62 -7.60 9.40 -21.45
CA GLU A 62 -8.86 9.80 -22.09
C GLU A 62 -8.67 10.13 -23.58
N MET A 63 -7.45 10.53 -23.98
CA MET A 63 -7.08 10.80 -25.37
C MET A 63 -6.72 9.54 -26.17
N GLN A 64 -6.62 8.37 -25.54
CA GLN A 64 -6.29 7.15 -26.24
C GLN A 64 -7.53 6.58 -26.94
N ASP A 65 -7.39 6.27 -28.22
CA ASP A 65 -8.43 5.61 -28.99
C ASP A 65 -8.79 4.26 -28.36
N ARG A 66 -10.10 4.00 -28.25
CA ARG A 66 -10.68 2.74 -27.72
C ARG A 66 -10.45 2.49 -26.22
N VAL A 67 -9.98 3.48 -25.46
CA VAL A 67 -9.87 3.39 -24.00
C VAL A 67 -11.01 4.19 -23.36
N SER A 68 -11.86 3.52 -22.58
CA SER A 68 -12.88 4.18 -21.76
C SER A 68 -12.33 4.41 -20.36
N VAL A 69 -12.09 5.67 -19.99
CA VAL A 69 -11.64 6.04 -18.64
C VAL A 69 -12.82 6.17 -17.71
N ILE A 70 -12.82 5.40 -16.61
CA ILE A 70 -13.87 5.47 -15.59
C ILE A 70 -13.55 6.61 -14.60
N PRO A 71 -14.48 7.55 -14.39
CA PRO A 71 -14.25 8.71 -13.54
C PRO A 71 -14.29 8.34 -12.04
N ASN A 72 -13.36 8.89 -11.27
CA ASN A 72 -13.22 8.61 -9.84
C ASN A 72 -13.24 9.88 -8.99
N ASP A 73 -13.78 9.80 -7.78
CA ASP A 73 -13.86 10.93 -6.86
C ASP A 73 -12.66 10.91 -5.91
N VAL A 74 -12.20 12.09 -5.53
CA VAL A 74 -11.08 12.29 -4.61
C VAL A 74 -11.50 13.38 -3.62
N HIS A 75 -11.34 13.10 -2.34
CA HIS A 75 -11.61 14.06 -1.30
C HIS A 75 -10.50 13.99 -0.27
N LEU A 76 -9.71 15.05 -0.21
CA LEU A 76 -8.68 15.27 0.78
C LEU A 76 -9.04 16.55 1.55
N GLU A 77 -9.18 16.48 2.86
CA GLU A 77 -9.59 17.60 3.71
C GLU A 77 -8.96 17.48 5.10
N ARG A 78 -8.30 18.56 5.53
CA ARG A 78 -7.72 18.69 6.88
C ARG A 78 -8.82 18.51 7.94
N GLY A 79 -8.53 17.68 8.95
CA GLY A 79 -9.49 17.33 10.01
C GLY A 79 -10.53 16.27 9.63
N LYS A 80 -10.49 15.73 8.40
CA LYS A 80 -11.30 14.57 7.97
C LYS A 80 -10.47 13.43 7.38
N GLN A 81 -9.79 13.67 6.27
CA GLN A 81 -8.93 12.68 5.61
C GLN A 81 -7.90 13.42 4.74
N ILE A 82 -6.64 13.37 5.12
CA ILE A 82 -5.53 13.98 4.38
C ILE A 82 -4.66 12.94 3.69
N PHE A 83 -4.81 11.67 4.07
CA PHE A 83 -4.02 10.57 3.58
C PHE A 83 -4.93 9.41 3.16
N LEU A 84 -4.86 8.99 1.90
CA LEU A 84 -5.67 7.91 1.37
C LEU A 84 -4.79 6.68 1.12
N ILE A 85 -5.15 5.55 1.73
CA ILE A 85 -4.53 4.25 1.46
C ILE A 85 -5.40 3.55 0.42
N ILE A 86 -4.85 3.26 -0.75
CA ILE A 86 -5.55 2.62 -1.86
C ILE A 86 -5.10 1.16 -1.97
N THR A 87 -6.06 0.24 -1.80
CA THR A 87 -5.85 -1.20 -1.94
C THR A 87 -6.60 -1.78 -3.13
N GLY A 88 -6.14 -2.92 -3.63
CA GLY A 88 -6.75 -3.62 -4.75
C GLY A 88 -5.71 -4.27 -5.67
N PRO A 89 -6.16 -5.06 -6.67
CA PRO A 89 -5.26 -5.79 -7.55
C PRO A 89 -4.33 -4.86 -8.36
N ASN A 90 -3.16 -5.38 -8.77
CA ASN A 90 -2.19 -4.66 -9.62
C ASN A 90 -2.85 -4.01 -10.84
N MET A 91 -3.68 -4.77 -11.54
CA MET A 91 -4.39 -4.32 -12.74
C MET A 91 -5.68 -3.53 -12.46
N GLY A 92 -5.94 -3.15 -11.20
CA GLY A 92 -7.13 -2.39 -10.82
C GLY A 92 -7.09 -0.89 -11.19
N GLY A 93 -5.94 -0.38 -11.66
CA GLY A 93 -5.78 1.04 -11.98
C GLY A 93 -5.46 1.93 -10.77
N LYS A 94 -4.87 1.38 -9.70
CA LYS A 94 -4.41 2.16 -8.53
C LYS A 94 -3.41 3.25 -8.92
N SER A 95 -2.37 2.89 -9.66
CA SER A 95 -1.34 3.81 -10.17
C SER A 95 -1.95 4.87 -11.09
N THR A 96 -2.87 4.46 -11.97
CA THR A 96 -3.62 5.39 -12.83
C THR A 96 -4.42 6.39 -12.00
N PHE A 97 -5.12 5.94 -10.97
CA PHE A 97 -5.91 6.79 -10.09
C PHE A 97 -5.03 7.85 -9.39
N ILE A 98 -3.96 7.43 -8.72
CA ILE A 98 -3.08 8.37 -8.01
C ILE A 98 -2.39 9.35 -8.97
N HIS A 99 -1.93 8.89 -10.14
CA HIS A 99 -1.34 9.78 -11.15
C HIS A 99 -2.35 10.79 -11.68
N SER A 100 -3.61 10.38 -11.87
CA SER A 100 -4.67 11.30 -12.31
C SER A 100 -4.80 12.48 -11.35
N VAL A 101 -4.76 12.23 -10.03
CA VAL A 101 -4.83 13.30 -9.03
C VAL A 101 -3.65 14.26 -9.14
N ALA A 102 -2.42 13.74 -9.22
CA ALA A 102 -1.22 14.56 -9.37
C ALA A 102 -1.30 15.45 -10.61
N VAL A 103 -1.63 14.86 -11.75
CA VAL A 103 -1.67 15.58 -13.02
C VAL A 103 -2.78 16.63 -13.01
N ILE A 104 -3.95 16.33 -12.44
CA ILE A 104 -5.06 17.29 -12.32
C ILE A 104 -4.66 18.50 -11.45
N VAL A 105 -4.00 18.26 -10.31
CA VAL A 105 -3.52 19.35 -9.44
C VAL A 105 -2.46 20.20 -10.16
N ALA A 106 -1.53 19.57 -10.87
CA ALA A 106 -0.53 20.27 -11.67
C ALA A 106 -1.18 21.13 -12.78
N MET A 107 -2.14 20.57 -13.52
CA MET A 107 -2.87 21.28 -14.58
C MET A 107 -3.63 22.50 -14.02
N ALA A 108 -4.25 22.36 -12.85
CA ALA A 108 -4.95 23.46 -12.20
C ALA A 108 -3.98 24.61 -11.83
N GLN A 109 -2.79 24.29 -11.31
CA GLN A 109 -1.77 25.29 -10.96
C GLN A 109 -1.06 25.90 -12.17
N ILE A 110 -1.04 25.22 -13.32
CA ILE A 110 -0.63 25.81 -14.61
C ILE A 110 -1.64 26.86 -15.10
N GLY A 111 -2.88 26.82 -14.60
CA GLY A 111 -3.97 27.68 -15.06
C GLY A 111 -4.82 27.06 -16.17
N SER A 112 -4.74 25.73 -16.35
CA SER A 112 -5.55 24.99 -17.31
C SER A 112 -6.90 24.56 -16.70
N PHE A 113 -7.85 24.24 -17.58
CA PHE A 113 -9.06 23.50 -17.22
C PHE A 113 -8.69 22.04 -16.92
N VAL A 114 -9.48 21.37 -16.09
CA VAL A 114 -9.18 20.01 -15.60
C VAL A 114 -10.23 18.97 -15.98
N PRO A 115 -9.85 17.69 -16.18
CA PRO A 115 -10.73 16.58 -16.55
C PRO A 115 -11.58 16.07 -15.37
N CYS A 116 -12.40 16.93 -14.80
CA CYS A 116 -13.32 16.64 -13.69
C CYS A 116 -14.74 17.11 -14.03
N SER A 117 -15.75 16.62 -13.32
CA SER A 117 -17.08 17.25 -13.30
C SER A 117 -17.14 18.42 -12.31
N TYR A 118 -16.29 18.40 -11.28
CA TYR A 118 -16.12 19.48 -10.30
C TYR A 118 -14.74 19.41 -9.67
N ALA A 119 -14.11 20.56 -9.42
CA ALA A 119 -12.80 20.61 -8.76
C ALA A 119 -12.66 21.85 -7.86
N GLU A 120 -12.33 21.64 -6.59
CA GLU A 120 -11.77 22.65 -5.69
C GLU A 120 -10.38 22.22 -5.25
N ILE A 121 -9.39 23.09 -5.45
CA ILE A 121 -7.98 22.72 -5.25
C ILE A 121 -7.32 23.81 -4.42
N MET A 122 -6.86 23.45 -3.23
CA MET A 122 -5.84 24.21 -2.51
C MET A 122 -4.51 24.10 -3.26
N PRO A 123 -3.85 25.21 -3.62
CA PRO A 123 -2.52 25.18 -4.23
C PRO A 123 -1.52 24.44 -3.34
N VAL A 124 -0.84 23.45 -3.90
CA VAL A 124 0.25 22.73 -3.24
C VAL A 124 1.58 23.36 -3.60
N ASP A 125 2.55 23.28 -2.69
CA ASP A 125 3.90 23.81 -2.92
C ASP A 125 4.77 22.86 -3.77
N ALA A 126 4.58 21.55 -3.59
CA ALA A 126 5.24 20.50 -4.34
C ALA A 126 4.33 19.29 -4.52
N ILE A 127 4.44 18.66 -5.70
CA ILE A 127 3.92 17.32 -5.96
C ILE A 127 5.12 16.38 -5.93
N MET A 128 5.17 15.53 -4.91
CA MET A 128 6.26 14.59 -4.69
C MET A 128 5.76 13.19 -4.99
N ALA A 129 6.50 12.45 -5.81
CA ALA A 129 6.05 11.13 -6.24
C ALA A 129 7.18 10.11 -6.10
N ARG A 130 6.84 8.99 -5.46
CA ARG A 130 7.52 7.71 -5.64
C ARG A 130 6.57 6.89 -6.52
N VAL A 131 6.88 6.84 -7.81
CA VAL A 131 6.17 6.00 -8.78
C VAL A 131 7.10 4.84 -9.12
N GLY A 132 6.60 3.60 -9.05
CA GLY A 132 7.40 2.43 -9.36
C GLY A 132 8.13 2.57 -10.69
N ALA A 133 9.43 2.26 -10.69
CA ALA A 133 10.27 2.39 -11.87
C ALA A 133 9.92 1.29 -12.89
N ALA A 134 9.70 1.68 -14.14
CA ALA A 134 10.16 0.85 -15.24
C ALA A 134 11.69 0.74 -15.09
N ASP A 135 12.19 -0.48 -14.94
CA ASP A 135 13.58 -0.85 -14.66
C ASP A 135 14.63 0.18 -15.14
N TYR A 136 15.12 1.04 -14.25
CA TYR A 136 16.30 1.87 -14.49
C TYR A 136 17.58 1.07 -14.15
N GLN A 137 17.75 -0.10 -14.78
CA GLN A 137 18.90 -0.98 -14.57
C GLN A 137 20.25 -0.33 -14.96
N CYS A 138 20.23 0.76 -15.75
CA CYS A 138 21.43 1.38 -16.32
C CYS A 138 22.27 2.25 -15.37
N ARG A 139 21.94 2.42 -14.08
CA ARG A 139 22.69 3.29 -13.15
C ARG A 139 23.56 2.59 -12.09
N GLY A 140 23.62 1.26 -12.08
CA GLY A 140 24.48 0.51 -11.15
C GLY A 140 24.05 0.60 -9.66
N VAL A 141 22.83 1.04 -9.40
CA VAL A 141 22.22 1.11 -8.07
C VAL A 141 21.11 0.04 -8.01
N SER A 142 21.02 -0.70 -6.90
CA SER A 142 19.92 -1.65 -6.66
C SER A 142 18.58 -0.93 -6.75
N THR A 143 17.57 -1.56 -7.34
CA THR A 143 16.21 -1.02 -7.45
C THR A 143 15.66 -0.63 -6.08
N PHE A 144 15.87 -1.47 -5.07
CA PHE A 144 15.45 -1.16 -3.70
C PHE A 144 16.18 0.05 -3.10
N LEU A 145 17.49 0.20 -3.35
CA LEU A 145 18.24 1.37 -2.87
C LEU A 145 17.76 2.66 -3.55
N ALA A 146 17.42 2.61 -4.84
CA ALA A 146 16.83 3.74 -5.55
C ALA A 146 15.48 4.14 -4.92
N GLU A 147 14.61 3.17 -4.64
CA GLU A 147 13.32 3.41 -3.95
C GLU A 147 13.52 4.07 -2.58
N MET A 148 14.51 3.63 -1.81
CA MET A 148 14.81 4.22 -0.50
C MET A 148 15.37 5.63 -0.60
N LEU A 149 16.20 5.93 -1.60
CA LEU A 149 16.73 7.26 -1.83
C LEU A 149 15.64 8.25 -2.26
N GLU A 150 14.74 7.83 -3.16
CA GLU A 150 13.57 8.62 -3.56
C GLU A 150 12.66 8.91 -2.36
N THR A 151 12.34 7.88 -1.60
CA THR A 151 11.51 8.01 -0.38
C THR A 151 12.18 8.94 0.62
N SER A 152 13.49 8.82 0.85
CA SER A 152 14.22 9.72 1.73
C SER A 152 14.20 11.17 1.24
N ALA A 153 14.26 11.42 -0.07
CA ALA A 153 14.19 12.77 -0.63
C ALA A 153 12.82 13.41 -0.39
N VAL A 154 11.74 12.63 -0.56
CA VAL A 154 10.37 13.05 -0.23
C VAL A 154 10.26 13.41 1.26
N LEU A 155 10.67 12.50 2.15
CA LEU A 155 10.52 12.69 3.59
C LEU A 155 11.30 13.89 4.15
N ARG A 156 12.43 14.27 3.51
CA ARG A 156 13.23 15.43 3.93
C ARG A 156 12.66 16.76 3.44
N SER A 157 11.88 16.75 2.37
CA SER A 157 11.44 17.96 1.67
C SER A 157 9.95 18.24 1.87
N VAL A 158 9.19 17.25 2.35
CA VAL A 158 7.74 17.32 2.50
C VAL A 158 7.34 18.45 3.46
N THR A 159 6.32 19.20 3.08
CA THR A 159 5.67 20.19 3.95
C THR A 159 4.20 19.78 4.16
N PRO A 160 3.50 20.40 5.13
CA PRO A 160 2.08 20.16 5.30
C PRO A 160 1.24 20.48 4.05
N ASN A 161 1.72 21.34 3.15
CA ASN A 161 1.01 21.77 1.95
C ASN A 161 1.42 21.00 0.69
N SER A 162 2.31 20.01 0.82
CA SER A 162 2.71 19.15 -0.30
C SER A 162 1.69 18.07 -0.58
N LEU A 163 1.62 17.63 -1.85
CA LEU A 163 0.90 16.43 -2.27
C LEU A 163 1.92 15.32 -2.52
N VAL A 164 1.87 14.27 -1.70
CA VAL A 164 2.75 13.11 -1.80
C VAL A 164 2.00 11.93 -2.42
N ILE A 165 2.63 11.26 -3.36
CA ILE A 165 2.09 10.07 -4.02
C ILE A 165 3.11 8.94 -3.92
N ILE A 166 2.67 7.81 -3.40
CA ILE A 166 3.50 6.62 -3.22
C ILE A 166 2.81 5.44 -3.88
N ASP A 167 3.52 4.78 -4.80
CA ASP A 167 3.01 3.61 -5.51
C ASP A 167 3.81 2.35 -5.20
N GLU A 168 3.33 1.52 -4.26
CA GLU A 168 3.85 0.19 -3.93
C GLU A 168 5.24 0.17 -3.26
N LEU A 169 5.39 0.92 -2.16
CA LEU A 169 6.67 1.02 -1.44
C LEU A 169 6.98 -0.29 -0.71
N GLY A 170 8.26 -0.71 -0.73
CA GLY A 170 8.72 -1.88 0.02
C GLY A 170 8.56 -3.21 -0.72
N ARG A 171 8.33 -3.21 -2.04
CA ARG A 171 8.24 -4.44 -2.86
C ARG A 171 9.59 -5.12 -3.09
N GLY A 172 10.69 -4.37 -3.08
CA GLY A 172 12.03 -4.89 -3.39
C GLY A 172 12.77 -5.58 -2.22
N THR A 173 12.09 -5.87 -1.10
CA THR A 173 12.70 -6.45 0.11
C THR A 173 11.81 -7.53 0.74
N SER A 174 12.22 -8.09 1.89
CA SER A 174 11.43 -9.06 2.64
C SER A 174 10.04 -8.49 2.95
N THR A 175 9.00 -9.34 2.97
CA THR A 175 7.62 -8.89 3.17
C THR A 175 7.43 -8.14 4.48
N TYR A 176 8.06 -8.61 5.56
CA TYR A 176 8.01 -7.98 6.88
C TYR A 176 8.75 -6.63 6.92
N ASP A 177 9.94 -6.55 6.34
CA ASP A 177 10.69 -5.28 6.29
C ASP A 177 9.97 -4.27 5.39
N GLY A 178 9.45 -4.74 4.25
CA GLY A 178 8.69 -3.94 3.29
C GLY A 178 7.43 -3.35 3.91
N PHE A 179 6.66 -4.17 4.63
CA PHE A 179 5.50 -3.71 5.39
C PHE A 179 5.91 -2.72 6.49
N GLY A 180 6.92 -3.03 7.30
CA GLY A 180 7.38 -2.16 8.38
C GLY A 180 7.82 -0.79 7.89
N LEU A 181 8.54 -0.75 6.77
CA LEU A 181 8.93 0.51 6.10
C LEU A 181 7.72 1.26 5.55
N ALA A 182 6.80 0.58 4.85
CA ALA A 182 5.59 1.19 4.32
C ALA A 182 4.73 1.79 5.43
N TRP A 183 4.58 1.07 6.55
CA TRP A 183 3.89 1.53 7.74
C TRP A 183 4.53 2.77 8.35
N ALA A 184 5.84 2.74 8.58
CA ALA A 184 6.57 3.86 9.17
C ALA A 184 6.49 5.12 8.30
N VAL A 185 6.65 4.97 6.98
CA VAL A 185 6.57 6.07 6.02
C VAL A 185 5.16 6.66 5.94
N ALA A 186 4.13 5.81 5.83
CA ALA A 186 2.74 6.27 5.80
C ALA A 186 2.36 6.98 7.12
N SER A 187 2.77 6.41 8.26
CA SER A 187 2.54 6.99 9.59
C SER A 187 3.22 8.35 9.74
N PHE A 188 4.46 8.49 9.27
CA PHE A 188 5.20 9.76 9.31
C PHE A 188 4.53 10.84 8.45
N LEU A 189 4.12 10.52 7.22
CA LEU A 189 3.49 11.49 6.33
C LEU A 189 2.12 11.94 6.83
N ALA A 190 1.35 11.01 7.41
CA ALA A 190 0.05 11.28 7.99
C ALA A 190 0.11 11.85 9.41
N SER A 191 1.31 11.95 10.02
CA SER A 191 1.49 12.32 11.42
C SER A 191 1.07 13.76 11.71
N PRO A 192 0.76 14.11 12.96
CA PRO A 192 0.48 15.48 13.36
C PRO A 192 1.58 16.49 13.01
N GLU A 193 2.84 16.06 13.06
CA GLU A 193 4.00 16.92 12.78
C GLU A 193 4.10 17.29 11.29
N VAL A 194 3.81 16.34 10.39
CA VAL A 194 3.91 16.56 8.93
C VAL A 194 2.55 16.93 8.33
N GLY A 195 1.58 16.01 8.43
CA GLY A 195 0.19 16.25 8.01
C GLY A 195 0.04 16.75 6.57
N CYS A 196 0.74 16.13 5.62
CA CYS A 196 0.64 16.48 4.20
C CYS A 196 -0.56 15.81 3.51
N PHE A 197 -0.88 16.24 2.30
CA PHE A 197 -1.82 15.51 1.46
C PHE A 197 -1.12 14.29 0.87
N GLY A 198 -1.75 13.12 0.93
CA GLY A 198 -1.09 11.87 0.57
C GLY A 198 -2.01 10.85 -0.11
N LEU A 199 -1.47 10.17 -1.12
CA LEU A 199 -2.08 9.01 -1.76
C LEU A 199 -1.06 7.86 -1.73
N PHE A 200 -1.41 6.75 -1.10
CA PHE A 200 -0.54 5.58 -0.98
C PHE A 200 -1.23 4.36 -1.59
N ALA A 201 -0.81 3.96 -2.80
CA ALA A 201 -1.22 2.70 -3.38
C ALA A 201 -0.34 1.56 -2.84
N THR A 202 -0.97 0.50 -2.32
CA THR A 202 -0.25 -0.61 -1.68
C THR A 202 -0.87 -1.97 -2.00
N HIS A 203 -0.08 -3.01 -1.76
CA HIS A 203 -0.51 -4.41 -1.72
C HIS A 203 -0.56 -4.98 -0.32
N PHE A 204 0.04 -4.28 0.65
CA PHE A 204 -0.05 -4.64 2.06
C PHE A 204 -1.44 -4.30 2.58
N HIS A 205 -2.27 -5.32 2.75
CA HIS A 205 -3.62 -5.17 3.28
C HIS A 205 -3.58 -4.71 4.74
N GLU A 206 -2.57 -5.12 5.48
CA GLU A 206 -2.30 -4.81 6.88
C GLU A 206 -2.16 -3.30 7.09
N LEU A 207 -1.63 -2.58 6.10
CA LEU A 207 -1.46 -1.13 6.13
C LEU A 207 -2.78 -0.38 6.30
N THR A 208 -3.89 -0.98 5.87
CA THR A 208 -5.23 -0.39 6.03
C THR A 208 -5.63 -0.21 7.50
N SER A 209 -4.99 -0.96 8.40
CA SER A 209 -5.18 -0.79 9.85
C SER A 209 -4.73 0.59 10.33
N LEU A 210 -3.85 1.29 9.61
CA LEU A 210 -3.40 2.65 9.95
C LEU A 210 -4.56 3.64 10.06
N ALA A 211 -5.64 3.44 9.30
CA ALA A 211 -6.86 4.24 9.41
C ALA A 211 -7.52 4.15 10.79
N ASN A 212 -7.35 3.02 11.50
CA ASN A 212 -7.87 2.84 12.85
C ASN A 212 -6.99 3.56 13.89
N TYR A 213 -5.67 3.60 13.67
CA TYR A 213 -4.73 4.28 14.57
C TYR A 213 -4.75 5.81 14.40
N MET A 214 -5.04 6.31 13.20
CA MET A 214 -5.07 7.74 12.88
C MET A 214 -6.45 8.16 12.32
N PRO A 215 -7.52 8.07 13.14
CA PRO A 215 -8.85 8.46 12.71
C PRO A 215 -8.89 9.95 12.37
N LYS A 216 -9.74 10.33 11.42
CA LYS A 216 -9.87 11.71 10.90
C LYS A 216 -8.62 12.26 10.17
N ARG A 217 -7.66 11.38 9.83
CA ARG A 217 -6.48 11.72 9.02
C ARG A 217 -6.26 10.74 7.89
N VAL A 218 -6.35 9.45 8.19
CA VAL A 218 -6.14 8.38 7.22
C VAL A 218 -7.49 7.75 6.85
N ALA A 219 -7.73 7.54 5.56
CA ALA A 219 -8.90 6.82 5.08
C ALA A 219 -8.51 5.74 4.07
N ASN A 220 -9.27 4.65 4.06
CA ASN A 220 -9.04 3.53 3.15
C ASN A 220 -9.95 3.63 1.93
N LEU A 221 -9.35 3.42 0.77
CA LEU A 221 -10.02 3.27 -0.51
C LEU A 221 -9.68 1.89 -1.10
N ARG A 222 -10.63 1.34 -1.86
CA ARG A 222 -10.47 0.09 -2.60
C ARG A 222 -10.85 0.26 -4.05
N VAL A 223 -10.17 -0.46 -4.92
CA VAL A 223 -10.59 -0.62 -6.31
C VAL A 223 -11.62 -1.75 -6.39
N LEU A 224 -12.74 -1.51 -7.07
CA LEU A 224 -13.77 -2.51 -7.32
C LEU A 224 -13.38 -3.48 -8.44
N CYS A 225 -13.63 -4.76 -8.16
CA CYS A 225 -13.44 -5.86 -9.09
C CYS A 225 -14.65 -6.79 -9.04
N ASN A 226 -15.22 -7.11 -10.20
CA ASN A 226 -16.29 -8.10 -10.29
C ASN A 226 -15.69 -9.45 -10.69
N VAL A 227 -16.10 -10.52 -10.00
CA VAL A 227 -15.73 -11.89 -10.34
C VAL A 227 -17.02 -12.63 -10.62
N SER A 228 -17.28 -12.89 -11.91
CA SER A 228 -18.43 -13.69 -12.32
C SER A 228 -17.99 -15.14 -12.49
N ASN A 229 -18.64 -16.04 -11.75
CA ASN A 229 -18.54 -17.47 -11.98
C ASN A 229 -19.72 -17.87 -12.86
N THR A 230 -19.48 -18.01 -14.16
CA THR A 230 -20.48 -18.58 -15.06
C THR A 230 -20.48 -20.09 -14.82
N LYS A 231 -21.49 -20.59 -14.10
CA LYS A 231 -21.81 -22.02 -14.12
C LYS A 231 -22.51 -22.29 -15.45
N GLY A 232 -21.87 -23.05 -16.33
CA GLY A 232 -22.52 -23.57 -17.53
C GLY A 232 -23.81 -24.30 -17.13
N ILE A 233 -24.88 -24.11 -17.90
CA ILE A 233 -26.16 -24.82 -17.74
C ILE A 233 -26.02 -26.29 -18.19
N VAL A 234 -24.86 -26.66 -18.75
CA VAL A 234 -24.51 -27.99 -19.26
C VAL A 234 -23.30 -28.52 -18.47
N GLU A 235 -23.36 -29.77 -18.03
CA GLU A 235 -22.41 -30.40 -17.09
C GLU A 235 -20.96 -30.56 -17.62
N ASP A 236 -20.69 -30.21 -18.88
CA ASP A 236 -19.41 -30.44 -19.57
C ASP A 236 -18.62 -29.18 -19.96
N GLU A 237 -19.08 -27.96 -19.63
CA GLU A 237 -18.29 -26.73 -19.84
C GLU A 237 -17.59 -26.31 -18.54
N GLU A 238 -16.25 -26.33 -18.54
CA GLU A 238 -15.43 -25.84 -17.43
C GLU A 238 -15.91 -24.46 -16.98
N SER A 239 -16.13 -24.29 -15.67
CA SER A 239 -16.61 -23.03 -15.11
C SER A 239 -15.60 -21.90 -15.36
N GLU A 240 -15.83 -21.08 -16.39
CA GLU A 240 -15.00 -19.91 -16.65
C GLU A 240 -15.23 -18.85 -15.56
N THR A 241 -14.21 -18.68 -14.71
CA THR A 241 -14.14 -17.56 -13.75
C THR A 241 -13.67 -16.33 -14.50
N LYS A 242 -14.57 -15.37 -14.74
CA LYS A 242 -14.22 -14.12 -15.43
C LYS A 242 -14.05 -12.99 -14.41
N VAL A 243 -12.82 -12.49 -14.29
CA VAL A 243 -12.49 -11.32 -13.49
C VAL A 243 -12.59 -10.08 -14.38
N THR A 244 -13.49 -9.17 -14.03
CA THR A 244 -13.65 -7.89 -14.71
C THR A 244 -13.25 -6.76 -13.76
N MET A 245 -12.20 -6.02 -14.12
CA MET A 245 -11.78 -4.83 -13.41
C MET A 245 -12.76 -3.70 -13.70
N LEU A 246 -13.36 -3.12 -12.65
CA LEU A 246 -14.33 -2.02 -12.82
C LEU A 246 -13.66 -0.64 -12.80
N TYR A 247 -12.37 -0.56 -12.46
CA TYR A 247 -11.57 0.67 -12.39
C TYR A 247 -12.21 1.81 -11.56
N LYS A 248 -13.19 1.48 -10.72
CA LYS A 248 -13.90 2.38 -9.83
C LYS A 248 -13.30 2.27 -8.43
N VAL A 249 -12.97 3.42 -7.85
CA VAL A 249 -12.44 3.54 -6.50
C VAL A 249 -13.59 3.91 -5.56
N GLU A 250 -13.73 3.17 -4.47
CA GLU A 250 -14.73 3.41 -3.42
C GLU A 250 -14.12 3.38 -2.02
N PRO A 251 -14.77 4.02 -1.03
CA PRO A 251 -14.39 3.89 0.36
C PRO A 251 -14.39 2.43 0.84
N GLY A 252 -13.42 2.10 1.69
CA GLY A 252 -13.33 0.80 2.34
C GLY A 252 -12.05 0.04 1.98
N VAL A 253 -12.01 -1.21 2.42
CA VAL A 253 -10.86 -2.09 2.29
C VAL A 253 -11.20 -3.25 1.35
N CYS A 254 -10.21 -3.67 0.55
CA CYS A 254 -10.35 -4.84 -0.31
C CYS A 254 -10.35 -6.12 0.54
N SER A 255 -11.43 -6.92 0.51
CA SER A 255 -11.61 -8.06 1.42
C SER A 255 -10.85 -9.34 1.02
N ARG A 256 -10.32 -9.41 -0.21
CA ARG A 256 -9.59 -10.59 -0.71
C ARG A 256 -8.50 -10.20 -1.71
N SER A 257 -7.49 -11.06 -1.79
CA SER A 257 -6.45 -11.00 -2.81
C SER A 257 -6.92 -11.65 -4.11
N TYR A 258 -6.92 -10.89 -5.21
CA TYR A 258 -7.36 -11.38 -6.54
C TYR A 258 -6.23 -12.02 -7.36
N GLY A 259 -5.06 -12.25 -6.76
CA GLY A 259 -3.89 -12.79 -7.49
C GLY A 259 -4.15 -14.15 -8.12
N LEU A 260 -4.82 -15.04 -7.38
CA LEU A 260 -5.17 -16.39 -7.84
C LEU A 260 -6.26 -16.35 -8.94
N ASP A 261 -7.22 -15.43 -8.84
CA ASP A 261 -8.23 -15.26 -9.87
C ASP A 261 -7.61 -14.76 -11.20
N VAL A 262 -6.61 -13.86 -11.12
CA VAL A 262 -5.85 -13.40 -12.30
C VAL A 262 -4.99 -14.53 -12.88
N ALA A 263 -4.38 -15.38 -12.03
CA ALA A 263 -3.63 -16.55 -12.49
C ALA A 263 -4.52 -17.55 -13.25
N ARG A 264 -5.77 -17.74 -12.79
CA ARG A 264 -6.76 -18.56 -13.50
C ARG A 264 -7.09 -17.99 -14.88
N LEU A 265 -7.27 -16.67 -14.96
CA LEU A 265 -7.51 -15.97 -16.23
C LEU A 265 -6.30 -16.04 -17.19
N ALA A 266 -5.09 -16.07 -16.65
CA ALA A 266 -3.87 -16.25 -17.44
C ALA A 266 -3.66 -17.69 -17.97
N GLY A 267 -4.55 -18.63 -17.63
CA GLY A 267 -4.50 -20.02 -18.09
C GLY A 267 -3.46 -20.87 -17.35
N LEU A 268 -3.12 -20.52 -16.10
CA LEU A 268 -2.26 -21.40 -15.31
C LEU A 268 -2.94 -22.75 -15.04
N PRO A 269 -2.20 -23.86 -15.01
CA PRO A 269 -2.77 -25.17 -14.72
C PRO A 269 -3.52 -25.19 -13.39
N MET A 270 -4.73 -25.77 -13.38
CA MET A 270 -5.58 -25.81 -12.18
C MET A 270 -4.94 -26.53 -11.00
N GLU A 271 -4.02 -27.47 -11.24
CA GLU A 271 -3.24 -28.11 -10.18
C GLU A 271 -2.35 -27.11 -9.43
N VAL A 272 -1.69 -26.20 -10.15
CA VAL A 272 -0.85 -25.13 -9.58
C VAL A 272 -1.70 -24.16 -8.79
N ILE A 273 -2.86 -23.77 -9.33
CA ILE A 273 -3.79 -22.85 -8.66
C ILE A 273 -4.32 -23.46 -7.37
N LYS A 274 -4.76 -24.73 -7.39
CA LYS A 274 -5.23 -25.45 -6.20
C LYS A 274 -4.13 -25.58 -5.13
N GLN A 275 -2.89 -25.85 -5.53
CA GLN A 275 -1.76 -25.87 -4.61
C GLN A 275 -1.49 -24.49 -4.01
N ALA A 276 -1.54 -23.44 -4.82
CA ALA A 276 -1.38 -22.06 -4.36
C ALA A 276 -2.51 -21.62 -3.41
N GLU A 277 -3.77 -21.97 -3.70
CA GLU A 277 -4.92 -21.75 -2.80
C GLU A 277 -4.72 -22.47 -1.45
N HIS A 278 -4.23 -23.72 -1.48
CA HIS A 278 -3.97 -24.48 -0.27
C HIS A 278 -2.81 -23.91 0.57
N GLN A 279 -1.80 -23.32 -0.08
CA GLN A 279 -0.70 -22.66 0.62
C GLN A 279 -1.12 -21.31 1.20
N ALA A 280 -1.84 -20.49 0.41
CA ALA A 280 -2.33 -19.18 0.84
C ALA A 280 -3.29 -19.28 2.03
N SER A 281 -4.18 -20.27 2.04
CA SER A 281 -5.10 -20.51 3.16
C SER A 281 -4.39 -20.84 4.48
N LYS A 282 -3.25 -21.54 4.43
CA LYS A 282 -2.44 -21.81 5.64
C LYS A 282 -1.85 -20.53 6.22
N ASP A 283 -1.35 -19.65 5.35
CA ASP A 283 -0.74 -18.39 5.78
C ASP A 283 -1.81 -17.40 6.28
N GLU A 284 -2.97 -17.33 5.63
CA GLU A 284 -4.14 -16.54 6.09
C GLU A 284 -4.69 -17.05 7.43
N GLU A 285 -4.75 -18.38 7.64
CA GLU A 285 -5.14 -18.95 8.93
C GLU A 285 -4.17 -18.54 10.04
N LEU A 286 -2.87 -18.61 9.79
CA LEU A 286 -1.84 -18.16 10.73
C LEU A 286 -1.97 -16.66 11.03
N GLU A 287 -2.10 -15.82 10.01
CA GLU A 287 -2.31 -14.37 10.18
C GLU A 287 -3.60 -14.05 10.94
N SER A 288 -4.70 -14.74 10.65
CA SER A 288 -5.97 -14.55 11.35
C SER A 288 -5.86 -14.91 12.84
N ILE A 289 -5.02 -15.88 13.18
CA ILE A 289 -4.72 -16.26 14.57
C ILE A 289 -3.91 -15.13 15.23
N TRP A 290 -2.89 -14.60 14.55
CA TRP A 290 -2.10 -13.47 15.05
C TRP A 290 -2.94 -12.20 15.26
N LEU A 291 -3.77 -11.82 14.29
CA LEU A 291 -4.69 -10.67 14.38
C LEU A 291 -5.74 -10.82 15.48
N LYS A 292 -6.24 -12.04 15.72
CA LYS A 292 -7.16 -12.31 16.84
C LYS A 292 -6.46 -12.23 18.20
N LEU A 293 -5.19 -12.63 18.27
CA LEU A 293 -4.37 -12.47 19.48
C LEU A 293 -4.10 -10.99 19.76
N ASP A 294 -3.80 -10.21 18.73
CA ASP A 294 -3.53 -8.76 18.85
C ASP A 294 -4.80 -7.94 19.19
N LYS A 295 -5.96 -8.31 18.62
CA LYS A 295 -7.27 -7.74 19.02
C LYS A 295 -7.66 -8.05 20.47
N LYS A 296 -7.30 -9.22 20.98
CA LYS A 296 -7.52 -9.57 22.40
C LYS A 296 -6.61 -8.77 23.33
N CYS A 297 -5.38 -8.45 22.91
CA CYS A 297 -4.49 -7.56 23.65
C CYS A 297 -5.01 -6.11 23.67
N SER A 298 -5.53 -5.59 22.56
CA SER A 298 -6.05 -4.22 22.50
C SER A 298 -7.36 -4.00 23.29
N THR A 299 -8.21 -5.02 23.48
CA THR A 299 -9.37 -4.93 24.38
C THR A 299 -9.03 -4.82 25.87
N ILE A 300 -7.76 -4.89 26.25
CA ILE A 300 -7.30 -4.73 27.65
C ILE A 300 -6.81 -3.29 27.92
N TYR A 301 -6.60 -2.46 26.90
CA TYR A 301 -6.01 -1.12 27.00
C TYR A 301 -6.98 0.00 26.61
N GLU A 302 -8.14 0.09 27.26
CA GLU A 302 -8.98 1.30 27.20
C GLU A 302 -8.83 2.23 28.42
N ASP A 303 -8.03 1.87 29.43
CA ASP A 303 -7.75 2.78 30.56
C ASP A 303 -6.24 3.04 30.72
N GLU A 304 -5.92 4.34 30.64
CA GLU A 304 -4.71 5.06 31.05
C GLU A 304 -3.40 4.91 30.23
N LEU A 305 -2.97 6.08 29.73
CA LEU A 305 -1.62 6.36 29.24
C LEU A 305 -0.64 6.26 30.41
N ASP A 306 0.22 5.24 30.40
CA ASP A 306 1.60 5.42 30.85
C ASP A 306 2.55 4.47 30.13
N PHE A 307 3.75 4.99 29.90
CA PHE A 307 4.80 4.50 29.03
C PHE A 307 5.31 3.11 29.44
N VAL A 308 5.45 2.22 28.44
CA VAL A 308 6.54 1.23 28.27
C VAL A 308 7.00 0.53 29.57
N HIS A 309 6.46 -0.65 29.89
CA HIS A 309 7.27 -1.80 30.35
C HIS A 309 6.52 -3.12 30.58
N ASP A 310 5.19 -3.14 30.66
CA ASP A 310 4.45 -4.37 31.01
C ASP A 310 3.43 -4.78 29.95
N SER A 311 3.91 -5.26 28.80
CA SER A 311 3.05 -6.12 27.96
C SER A 311 3.15 -7.56 28.48
N PRO A 312 2.06 -8.37 28.47
CA PRO A 312 2.12 -9.78 28.84
C PRO A 312 3.17 -10.55 28.03
N ALA A 313 3.38 -10.16 26.76
CA ALA A 313 4.43 -10.73 25.91
C ALA A 313 5.83 -10.32 26.37
N VAL A 314 6.04 -9.09 26.86
CA VAL A 314 7.31 -8.63 27.44
C VAL A 314 7.57 -9.31 28.78
N SER A 315 6.55 -9.53 29.61
CA SER A 315 6.66 -10.27 30.87
C SER A 315 7.03 -11.75 30.62
N ILE A 316 6.35 -12.40 29.67
CA ILE A 316 6.66 -13.78 29.25
C ILE A 316 8.06 -13.87 28.63
N ALA A 317 8.44 -12.91 27.79
CA ALA A 317 9.78 -12.86 27.20
C ALA A 317 10.86 -12.63 28.27
N ASN A 318 10.61 -11.76 29.25
CA ASN A 318 11.52 -11.52 30.37
C ASN A 318 11.64 -12.75 31.30
N GLU A 319 10.61 -13.58 31.42
CA GLU A 319 10.67 -14.83 32.18
C GLU A 319 11.39 -15.96 31.40
N LEU A 320 11.19 -16.03 30.08
CA LEU A 320 11.78 -17.08 29.23
C LEU A 320 13.24 -16.82 28.86
N CYS A 321 13.64 -15.55 28.69
CA CYS A 321 15.00 -15.17 28.26
C CYS A 321 16.10 -15.75 29.16
N PRO A 322 16.07 -15.62 30.49
CA PRO A 322 17.11 -16.17 31.37
C PRO A 322 17.21 -17.70 31.28
N ARG A 323 16.08 -18.40 31.07
CA ARG A 323 16.03 -19.86 30.96
C ARG A 323 16.61 -20.35 29.63
N LEU A 324 16.29 -19.67 28.53
CA LEU A 324 16.87 -19.94 27.21
C LEU A 324 18.39 -19.72 27.20
N ILE A 325 18.87 -18.66 27.84
CA ILE A 325 20.30 -18.39 27.98
C ILE A 325 21.00 -19.52 28.76
N ALA A 326 20.43 -19.95 29.88
CA ALA A 326 21.00 -21.05 30.67
C ALA A 326 21.05 -22.39 29.91
N MET A 327 20.05 -22.69 29.06
CA MET A 327 20.10 -23.87 28.19
C MET A 327 21.19 -23.77 27.14
N LEU A 328 21.31 -22.61 26.48
CA LEU A 328 22.31 -22.38 25.45
C LEU A 328 23.72 -22.52 26.05
N ASP A 329 23.94 -22.03 27.27
CA ASP A 329 25.19 -22.22 28.00
C ASP A 329 25.46 -23.71 28.32
N HIS A 330 24.42 -24.49 28.65
CA HIS A 330 24.56 -25.93 28.86
C HIS A 330 24.96 -26.67 27.58
N VAL A 331 24.31 -26.33 26.46
CA VAL A 331 24.60 -26.92 25.14
C VAL A 331 26.01 -26.52 24.68
N ILE A 332 26.41 -25.26 24.89
CA ILE A 332 27.76 -24.78 24.55
C ILE A 332 28.81 -25.54 25.36
N LYS A 333 28.60 -25.76 26.67
CA LYS A 333 29.52 -26.55 27.51
C LYS A 333 29.61 -28.01 27.08
N GLU A 334 28.50 -28.65 26.71
CA GLU A 334 28.52 -30.02 26.18
C GLU A 334 29.30 -30.13 24.86
N VAL A 335 29.18 -29.12 23.99
CA VAL A 335 29.92 -29.05 22.73
C VAL A 335 31.42 -28.80 22.96
N GLU A 336 31.79 -27.97 23.94
CA GLU A 336 33.19 -27.72 24.30
C GLU A 336 33.89 -28.95 24.92
N LEU A 337 33.15 -29.75 25.71
CA LEU A 337 33.64 -31.00 26.32
C LEU A 337 33.78 -32.14 25.29
N ASN A 338 32.95 -32.16 24.25
CA ASN A 338 32.94 -33.21 23.23
C ASN A 338 33.21 -32.62 21.82
N LYS A 339 34.49 -32.47 21.47
CA LYS A 339 34.97 -31.85 20.22
C LYS A 339 34.54 -32.52 18.90
N ASN A 340 33.77 -33.61 18.92
CA ASN A 340 33.31 -34.38 17.75
C ASN A 340 31.78 -34.49 17.61
N LEU A 341 31.00 -33.58 18.20
CA LEU A 341 29.55 -33.55 18.04
C LEU A 341 29.13 -33.07 16.63
N SER A 342 28.30 -33.86 15.95
CA SER A 342 27.69 -33.46 14.67
C SER A 342 26.57 -32.43 14.88
N ILE A 343 26.41 -31.49 13.94
CA ILE A 343 25.38 -30.44 13.97
C ILE A 343 23.96 -31.01 14.19
N ASN A 344 23.68 -32.21 13.66
CA ASN A 344 22.39 -32.88 13.82
C ASN A 344 22.12 -33.32 15.27
N MET A 345 23.15 -33.73 16.01
CA MET A 345 23.00 -34.07 17.43
C MET A 345 22.74 -32.82 18.26
N ILE A 346 23.43 -31.71 17.99
CA ILE A 346 23.21 -30.43 18.68
C ILE A 346 21.78 -29.95 18.46
N SER A 347 21.30 -29.99 17.21
CA SER A 347 19.91 -29.61 16.87
C SER A 347 18.86 -30.47 17.59
N SER A 348 19.11 -31.78 17.67
CA SER A 348 18.29 -32.73 18.42
C SER A 348 18.24 -32.40 19.92
N THR A 349 19.39 -32.13 20.55
CA THR A 349 19.48 -31.81 21.99
C THR A 349 18.79 -30.49 22.31
N VAL A 350 18.97 -29.47 21.47
CA VAL A 350 18.28 -28.18 21.60
C VAL A 350 16.77 -28.38 21.48
N ALA A 351 16.30 -29.15 20.49
CA ALA A 351 14.88 -29.43 20.31
C ALA A 351 14.27 -30.20 21.50
N HIS A 352 15.00 -31.15 22.08
CA HIS A 352 14.57 -31.91 23.25
C HIS A 352 14.42 -31.02 24.49
N LEU A 353 15.46 -30.24 24.82
CA LEU A 353 15.46 -29.35 25.98
C LEU A 353 14.39 -28.25 25.82
N THR A 354 14.20 -27.72 24.61
CA THR A 354 13.15 -26.72 24.33
C THR A 354 11.76 -27.31 24.58
N ARG A 355 11.56 -28.58 24.24
CA ARG A 355 10.30 -29.29 24.45
C ARG A 355 10.04 -29.58 25.93
N GLU A 356 11.05 -29.94 26.71
CA GLU A 356 10.91 -30.09 28.18
C GLU A 356 10.53 -28.78 28.85
N LEU A 357 11.14 -27.66 28.45
CA LEU A 357 10.81 -26.33 28.99
C LEU A 357 9.38 -25.88 28.71
N LEU A 358 8.80 -26.33 27.60
CA LEU A 358 7.39 -26.06 27.27
C LEU A 358 6.42 -26.99 28.01
N LEU A 359 6.91 -28.09 28.60
CA LEU A 359 6.10 -29.13 29.25
C LEU A 359 6.16 -29.06 30.78
N GLU A 360 7.24 -28.53 31.37
CA GLU A 360 7.37 -28.38 32.82
C GLU A 360 6.65 -27.11 33.32
N LYS A 361 5.39 -27.31 33.77
CA LYS A 361 4.65 -26.62 34.87
C LYS A 361 3.53 -25.60 34.56
N PRO A 362 2.59 -25.37 35.53
CA PRO A 362 1.16 -25.60 35.36
C PRO A 362 0.32 -24.33 35.62
N ASN A 363 0.72 -23.21 35.03
CA ASN A 363 -0.04 -21.97 35.06
C ASN A 363 -0.02 -21.33 33.67
N ASN A 364 -1.09 -21.58 32.91
CA ASN A 364 -1.58 -20.82 31.76
C ASN A 364 -0.59 -19.84 31.06
N LEU A 365 0.35 -20.36 30.25
CA LEU A 365 0.20 -20.09 28.82
C LEU A 365 -0.90 -21.03 28.36
N PRO A 366 -1.89 -20.62 27.54
CA PRO A 366 -3.09 -21.43 27.30
C PRO A 366 -2.67 -22.71 26.58
N SER A 367 -2.38 -23.73 27.39
CA SER A 367 -1.91 -25.04 27.02
C SER A 367 -2.99 -25.75 26.24
N ASP A 368 -4.26 -25.47 26.53
CA ASP A 368 -5.41 -25.85 25.71
C ASP A 368 -5.35 -25.30 24.28
N TYR A 369 -4.75 -24.13 24.05
CA TYR A 369 -4.64 -23.52 22.72
C TYR A 369 -3.55 -24.21 21.89
N LEU A 370 -2.38 -24.44 22.49
CA LEU A 370 -1.28 -25.16 21.84
C LEU A 370 -1.61 -26.66 21.67
N LEU A 371 -2.26 -27.30 22.64
CA LEU A 371 -2.69 -28.70 22.55
C LEU A 371 -3.81 -28.91 21.52
N ASN A 372 -4.75 -27.97 21.37
CA ASN A 372 -5.76 -28.05 20.30
C ASN A 372 -5.17 -27.82 18.91
N LEU A 373 -4.18 -26.92 18.78
CA LEU A 373 -3.42 -26.73 17.53
C LEU A 373 -2.64 -27.98 17.12
N VAL A 374 -2.05 -28.70 18.08
CA VAL A 374 -1.30 -29.94 17.82
C VAL A 374 -2.23 -31.14 17.57
N LYS A 375 -3.35 -31.25 18.30
CA LYS A 375 -4.36 -32.32 18.07
C LYS A 375 -5.03 -32.20 16.71
N ASN A 376 -5.44 -31.01 16.28
CA ASN A 376 -6.06 -30.81 14.96
C ASN A 376 -5.10 -31.11 13.80
N LYS A 377 -3.78 -30.90 13.99
CA LYS A 377 -2.76 -31.26 12.99
C LYS A 377 -2.53 -32.78 12.88
N LEU A 378 -2.72 -33.53 13.97
CA LEU A 378 -2.55 -34.99 14.00
C LEU A 378 -3.78 -35.75 13.48
N GLU A 379 -4.99 -35.20 13.62
CA GLU A 379 -6.21 -35.80 13.06
C GLU A 379 -6.35 -35.56 11.55
N ASN A 380 -5.90 -34.40 11.03
CA ASN A 380 -5.91 -34.12 9.59
C ASN A 380 -4.86 -34.90 8.79
N ASN A 381 -3.78 -35.39 9.41
CA ASN A 381 -2.80 -36.26 8.77
C ASN A 381 -3.18 -37.76 8.77
N LYS A 382 -4.36 -38.11 9.31
CA LYS A 382 -4.92 -39.48 9.25
C LYS A 382 -6.07 -39.64 8.25
N LYS A 383 -6.38 -38.60 7.47
CA LYS A 383 -7.32 -38.66 6.34
C LYS A 383 -6.64 -38.17 5.05
N ILE A 384 -5.62 -38.91 4.63
CA ILE A 384 -5.25 -39.11 3.22
C ILE A 384 -4.97 -40.60 3.05
#